data_AF-A0A918D0W4-F1
#
_entry.id   AF-A0A918D0W4-F1
#
_cell.length_a   1.000
_cell.length_b   1.000
_cell.length_c   1.000
_cell.angle_alpha   90.00
_cell.angle_beta   90.00
_cell.angle_gamma   90.00
#
_symmetry.space_group_name_H-M   'P 1'
#
loop_
_entity.id
_entity.type
_entity.pdbx_description
1 polymer ?
#
loop_
_entity_poly.entity_id
_entity_poly.type
_entity_poly.pdbx_seq_one_letter_code
_entity_poly.pdbx_strand_id
1 'polypeptide(L)'
;MSGILSVLAVIMKEAMFFVSYIKNHAFPQPLSSKEEAKYIKAMLEGDGEARNKLIEHNLRLVAHIVKKFDNTGEDTEDLISIGTIGLIKGVESFSVDKGTKLATYAARCIENEILMSVGQCEVKN
;
A
#
# COMPACT_ATOMS: atom_id res chain seq x y z
N MET A 1 31.55 19.16 27.65
CA MET A 1 30.28 19.38 26.92
C MET A 1 30.17 18.58 25.62
N SER A 2 31.25 18.28 24.89
CA SER A 2 31.18 17.54 23.61
C SER A 2 30.83 16.04 23.72
N GLY A 3 31.26 15.34 24.79
CA GLY A 3 31.02 13.89 24.95
C GLY A 3 29.58 13.46 25.24
N ILE A 4 28.79 14.32 25.91
CA ILE A 4 27.36 14.03 26.14
C ILE A 4 26.59 14.15 24.82
N LEU A 5 26.94 15.11 23.97
CA LEU A 5 26.33 15.31 22.67
C LEU A 5 26.61 14.14 21.72
N SER A 6 27.82 13.56 21.75
CA SER A 6 28.16 12.40 20.93
C SER A 6 27.42 11.13 21.37
N VAL A 7 27.31 10.89 22.69
CA VAL A 7 26.53 9.76 23.22
C VAL A 7 25.05 9.90 22.86
N LEU A 8 24.47 11.10 23.01
CA LEU A 8 23.10 11.38 22.59
C LEU A 8 22.89 11.11 21.10
N ALA A 9 23.82 11.55 20.25
CA ALA A 9 23.76 11.32 18.80
C ALA A 9 23.84 9.84 18.43
N VAL A 10 24.67 9.04 19.13
CA VAL A 10 24.76 7.58 18.93
C VAL A 10 23.44 6.92 19.30
N ILE A 11 22.86 7.25 20.46
CA ILE A 11 21.56 6.71 20.88
C ILE A 11 20.46 7.08 19.89
N MET A 12 20.44 8.31 19.39
CA MET A 12 19.47 8.76 18.40
C MET A 12 19.62 8.03 17.06
N LYS A 13 20.85 7.68 16.67
CA LYS A 13 21.13 6.88 15.46
C LYS A 13 20.64 5.44 15.61
N GLU A 14 20.89 4.81 16.76
CA GLU A 14 20.38 3.47 17.07
C GLU A 14 18.84 3.45 17.09
N ALA A 15 18.21 4.46 17.69
CA ALA A 15 16.75 4.59 17.69
C ALA A 15 16.18 4.74 16.27
N MET A 16 16.81 5.56 15.42
CA MET A 16 16.41 5.69 14.01
C MET A 16 16.56 4.38 13.23
N PHE A 17 17.65 3.63 13.47
CA PHE A 17 17.85 2.33 12.83
C PHE A 17 16.78 1.32 13.25
N PHE A 18 16.45 1.30 14.54
CA PHE A 18 15.40 0.43 15.09
C PHE A 18 14.02 0.74 14.49
N VAL A 19 13.64 2.02 14.41
CA VAL A 19 12.37 2.44 13.77
C VAL A 19 12.33 2.03 12.30
N SER A 20 13.44 2.20 11.58
CA SER A 20 13.56 1.76 10.19
C SER A 20 13.42 0.23 10.05
N TYR A 21 14.03 -0.52 10.96
CA TYR A 21 13.94 -1.99 10.97
C TYR A 21 12.51 -2.48 11.15
N ILE A 22 11.75 -1.88 12.08
CA ILE A 22 10.34 -2.21 12.29
C ILE A 22 9.51 -1.88 11.05
N LYS A 23 9.71 -0.70 10.45
CA LYS A 23 8.99 -0.31 9.21
C LYS A 23 9.22 -1.27 8.05
N ASN A 24 10.42 -1.83 7.91
CA ASN A 24 10.74 -2.79 6.86
C ASN A 24 10.08 -4.17 7.07
N HIS A 25 9.73 -4.53 8.31
CA HIS A 25 9.08 -5.79 8.65
C HIS A 25 7.56 -5.68 8.83
N ALA A 26 7.01 -4.46 8.90
CA ALA A 26 5.57 -4.23 9.09
C ALA A 26 4.70 -4.74 7.92
N PHE A 27 5.27 -4.83 6.71
CA PHE A 27 4.55 -5.30 5.52
C PHE A 27 5.33 -6.41 4.82
N PRO A 28 4.67 -7.46 4.30
CA PRO A 28 5.34 -8.50 3.53
C PRO A 28 5.96 -7.94 2.25
N GLN A 29 7.01 -8.62 1.75
CA GLN A 29 7.66 -8.25 0.49
C GLN A 29 6.72 -8.53 -0.70
N PRO A 30 6.79 -7.77 -1.81
CA PRO A 30 6.00 -8.05 -2.99
C PRO A 30 6.23 -9.48 -3.49
N LEU A 31 5.15 -10.12 -3.97
CA LEU A 31 5.23 -11.47 -4.53
C LEU A 31 6.05 -11.47 -5.81
N SER A 32 6.71 -12.59 -6.10
CA SER A 32 7.31 -12.79 -7.42
C SER A 32 6.22 -12.89 -8.51
N SER A 33 6.53 -12.57 -9.77
CA SER A 33 5.55 -12.64 -10.86
C SER A 33 4.90 -14.02 -11.02
N LYS A 34 5.64 -15.10 -10.69
CA LYS A 34 5.12 -16.47 -10.74
C LYS A 34 4.14 -16.75 -9.61
N GLU A 35 4.45 -16.30 -8.40
CA GLU A 35 3.56 -16.45 -7.26
C GLU A 35 2.32 -15.59 -7.40
N GLU A 36 2.47 -14.35 -7.86
CA GLU A 36 1.35 -13.45 -8.15
C GLU A 36 0.37 -14.11 -9.14
N ALA A 37 0.86 -14.66 -10.25
CA ALA A 37 0.01 -15.38 -11.21
C ALA A 37 -0.69 -16.61 -10.58
N LYS A 38 0.01 -17.34 -9.70
CA LYS A 38 -0.57 -18.49 -8.98
C LYS A 38 -1.72 -18.06 -8.06
N TYR A 39 -1.52 -17.03 -7.24
CA TYR A 39 -2.54 -16.56 -6.31
C TYR A 39 -3.69 -15.85 -7.03
N ILE A 40 -3.43 -15.13 -8.13
CA ILE A 40 -4.50 -14.57 -8.96
C ILE A 40 -5.38 -15.69 -9.51
N LYS A 41 -4.80 -16.77 -10.03
CA LYS A 41 -5.59 -17.91 -10.53
C LYS A 41 -6.44 -18.54 -9.41
N ALA A 42 -5.85 -18.81 -8.26
CA ALA A 42 -6.56 -19.37 -7.11
C ALA A 42 -7.70 -18.45 -6.62
N MET A 43 -7.44 -17.13 -6.57
CA MET A 43 -8.46 -16.13 -6.23
C MET A 43 -9.65 -16.18 -7.20
N LEU A 44 -9.40 -16.29 -8.50
CA LEU A 44 -10.46 -16.40 -9.52
C LEU A 44 -11.25 -17.72 -9.41
N GLU A 45 -10.64 -18.76 -8.84
CA GLU A 45 -11.30 -20.04 -8.51
C GLU A 45 -12.11 -19.96 -7.19
N GLY A 46 -12.10 -18.81 -6.51
CA GLY A 46 -12.86 -18.56 -5.28
C GLY A 46 -12.06 -18.72 -3.98
N ASP A 47 -10.73 -18.85 -4.05
CA ASP A 47 -9.87 -18.94 -2.88
C ASP A 47 -9.73 -17.58 -2.16
N GLY A 48 -10.39 -17.47 -1.00
CA GLY A 48 -10.31 -16.28 -0.16
C GLY A 48 -8.95 -16.06 0.51
N GLU A 49 -8.16 -17.12 0.74
CA GLU A 49 -6.81 -16.99 1.30
C GLU A 49 -5.86 -16.41 0.25
N ALA A 50 -5.97 -16.87 -1.00
CA ALA A 50 -5.23 -16.29 -2.11
C ALA A 50 -5.54 -14.81 -2.31
N ARG A 51 -6.81 -14.41 -2.20
CA ARG A 51 -7.23 -12.99 -2.20
C ARG A 51 -6.54 -12.20 -1.09
N ASN A 52 -6.59 -12.71 0.15
CA ASN A 52 -6.01 -12.02 1.30
C ASN A 52 -4.49 -11.86 1.14
N LYS A 53 -3.79 -12.89 0.65
CA LYS A 53 -2.35 -12.76 0.34
C LYS A 53 -2.07 -11.68 -0.70
N LEU A 54 -2.86 -11.61 -1.78
CA LEU A 54 -2.68 -10.55 -2.77
C LEU A 54 -2.87 -9.16 -2.17
N ILE A 55 -3.83 -8.98 -1.26
CA ILE A 55 -4.05 -7.71 -0.55
C ILE A 55 -2.85 -7.38 0.35
N GLU A 56 -2.46 -8.29 1.24
CA GLU A 56 -1.38 -8.07 2.22
C GLU A 56 -0.04 -7.70 1.56
N HIS A 57 0.31 -8.42 0.49
CA HIS A 57 1.55 -8.18 -0.26
C HIS A 57 1.53 -6.88 -1.08
N ASN A 58 0.36 -6.26 -1.27
CA ASN A 58 0.20 -4.99 -1.96
C ASN A 58 -0.11 -3.80 -1.02
N LEU A 59 -0.17 -4.00 0.30
CA LEU A 59 -0.45 -2.92 1.27
C LEU A 59 0.53 -1.73 1.18
N ARG A 60 1.81 -1.99 0.85
CA ARG A 60 2.81 -0.94 0.65
C ARG A 60 2.44 0.05 -0.45
N LEU A 61 1.66 -0.39 -1.43
CA LEU A 61 1.16 0.46 -2.51
C LEU A 61 0.23 1.56 -1.99
N VAL A 62 -0.60 1.25 -1.00
CA VAL A 62 -1.53 2.21 -0.38
C VAL A 62 -0.75 3.36 0.24
N ALA A 63 0.21 3.04 1.11
CA ALA A 63 1.05 4.05 1.75
C ALA A 63 1.82 4.91 0.73
N HIS A 64 2.27 4.32 -0.38
CA HIS A 64 2.94 5.06 -1.45
C HIS A 64 2.01 6.03 -2.19
N ILE A 65 0.76 5.62 -2.46
CA ILE A 65 -0.22 6.45 -3.17
C ILE A 65 -0.74 7.57 -2.26
N VAL A 66 -1.06 7.26 -1.00
CA VAL A 66 -1.57 8.24 -0.02
C VAL A 66 -0.61 9.40 0.15
N LYS A 67 0.71 9.16 0.12
CA LYS A 67 1.73 10.22 0.22
C LYS A 67 1.56 11.35 -0.81
N LYS A 68 0.92 11.09 -1.96
CA LYS A 68 0.63 12.13 -2.96
C LYS A 68 -0.45 13.11 -2.50
N PHE A 69 -1.28 12.71 -1.54
CA PHE A 69 -2.43 13.42 -1.01
C PHE A 69 -2.16 14.06 0.35
N ASP A 70 -0.96 13.94 0.93
CA ASP A 70 -0.61 14.53 2.24
C ASP A 70 -0.87 16.06 2.33
N ASN A 71 -0.93 16.77 1.19
CA ASN A 71 -1.16 18.21 1.14
C ASN A 71 -2.64 18.63 0.97
N THR A 72 -3.59 17.68 0.98
CA THR A 72 -5.02 18.02 0.82
C THR A 72 -5.65 18.56 2.10
N GLY A 73 -4.96 18.46 3.24
CA GLY A 73 -5.48 18.86 4.55
C GLY A 73 -6.36 17.81 5.23
N GLU A 74 -6.55 16.65 4.59
CA GLU A 74 -7.22 15.47 5.14
C GLU A 74 -6.30 14.70 6.09
N ASP A 75 -6.90 13.95 7.02
CA ASP A 75 -6.14 13.07 7.91
C ASP A 75 -5.49 11.93 7.11
N THR A 76 -4.17 11.79 7.23
CA THR A 76 -3.42 10.71 6.58
C THR A 76 -3.92 9.32 6.99
N GLU A 77 -4.38 9.14 8.24
CA GLU A 77 -4.92 7.86 8.71
C GLU A 77 -6.24 7.50 8.02
N ASP A 78 -7.09 8.51 7.77
CA ASP A 78 -8.34 8.34 7.01
C ASP A 78 -8.04 8.01 5.55
N LEU A 79 -7.08 8.71 4.93
CA LEU A 79 -6.64 8.43 3.56
C LEU A 79 -6.06 7.01 3.41
N ILE A 80 -5.31 6.51 4.41
CA ILE A 80 -4.82 5.12 4.43
C ILE A 80 -6.00 4.14 4.50
N SER A 81 -7.00 4.42 5.33
CA SER A 81 -8.18 3.56 5.48
C SER A 81 -8.98 3.49 4.18
N ILE A 82 -9.25 4.65 3.56
CA ILE A 82 -9.95 4.77 2.27
C ILE A 82 -9.16 4.11 1.15
N GLY A 83 -7.85 4.36 1.08
CA GLY A 83 -6.98 3.72 0.11
C GLY A 83 -6.94 2.19 0.28
N THR A 84 -7.00 1.69 1.51
CA THR A 84 -7.06 0.24 1.79
C THR A 84 -8.37 -0.37 1.27
N ILE A 85 -9.50 0.33 1.43
CA ILE A 85 -10.77 -0.09 0.83
C ILE A 85 -10.66 -0.15 -0.70
N GLY A 86 -10.01 0.84 -1.33
CA GLY A 86 -9.75 0.84 -2.77
C GLY A 86 -8.84 -0.29 -3.24
N LEU A 87 -7.84 -0.67 -2.45
CA LEU A 87 -7.02 -1.85 -2.72
C LEU A 87 -7.86 -3.13 -2.68
N ILE A 88 -8.67 -3.33 -1.65
CA ILE A 88 -9.52 -4.52 -1.50
C ILE A 88 -10.47 -4.64 -2.70
N LYS A 89 -11.20 -3.57 -3.02
CA LYS A 89 -12.08 -3.50 -4.21
C LYS A 89 -11.33 -3.78 -5.51
N GLY A 90 -10.13 -3.22 -5.65
CA GLY A 90 -9.28 -3.40 -6.83
C GLY A 90 -8.80 -4.84 -7.00
N VAL A 91 -8.48 -5.54 -5.91
CA VAL A 91 -8.12 -6.97 -5.94
C VAL A 91 -9.34 -7.83 -6.25
N GLU A 92 -10.49 -7.56 -5.62
CA GLU A 92 -11.73 -8.32 -5.82
C GLU A 92 -12.30 -8.20 -7.24
N SER A 93 -12.15 -7.04 -7.87
CA SER A 93 -12.65 -6.78 -9.23
C SER A 93 -11.62 -7.02 -10.34
N PHE A 94 -10.42 -7.48 -9.99
CA PHE A 94 -9.35 -7.71 -10.95
C PHE A 94 -9.68 -8.87 -11.90
N SER A 95 -9.44 -8.67 -13.20
CA SER A 95 -9.51 -9.71 -14.23
C SER A 95 -8.24 -9.65 -15.09
N VAL A 96 -7.72 -10.84 -15.39
CA VAL A 96 -6.50 -11.05 -16.19
C VAL A 96 -6.72 -10.70 -17.66
N ASP A 97 -7.97 -10.72 -18.13
CA ASP A 97 -8.34 -10.51 -19.54
C ASP A 97 -8.00 -9.10 -20.04
N LYS A 98 -7.81 -8.15 -19.11
CA LYS A 98 -7.50 -6.75 -19.43
C LYS A 98 -6.01 -6.50 -19.70
N GLY A 99 -5.14 -7.51 -19.54
CA GLY A 99 -3.71 -7.43 -19.85
C GLY A 99 -2.88 -6.47 -18.99
N THR A 100 -3.45 -5.95 -17.89
CA THR A 100 -2.77 -5.05 -16.95
C THR A 100 -2.26 -5.81 -15.73
N LYS A 101 -1.15 -5.36 -15.15
CA LYS A 101 -0.65 -5.92 -13.88
C LYS A 101 -1.61 -5.58 -12.74
N LEU A 102 -1.76 -6.50 -11.79
CA LEU A 102 -2.61 -6.32 -10.61
C LEU A 102 -2.27 -5.02 -9.87
N ALA A 103 -0.98 -4.78 -9.59
CA ALA A 103 -0.53 -3.57 -8.91
C ALA A 103 -0.93 -2.27 -9.66
N THR A 104 -0.88 -2.29 -11.00
CA THR A 104 -1.28 -1.13 -11.82
C THR A 104 -2.79 -0.89 -11.76
N TYR A 105 -3.59 -1.96 -11.81
CA TYR A 105 -5.03 -1.85 -11.68
C TYR A 105 -5.43 -1.38 -10.27
N ALA A 106 -4.89 -2.03 -9.24
CA ALA A 106 -5.11 -1.68 -7.83
C ALA A 106 -4.70 -0.23 -7.54
N ALA A 107 -3.60 0.26 -8.10
CA ALA A 107 -3.19 1.66 -7.94
C ALA A 107 -4.27 2.65 -8.41
N ARG A 108 -4.90 2.37 -9.56
CA ARG A 108 -6.01 3.20 -10.09
C ARG A 108 -7.23 3.15 -9.19
N CYS A 109 -7.54 2.00 -8.59
CA CYS A 109 -8.65 1.83 -7.67
C CYS A 109 -8.42 2.60 -6.36
N ILE A 110 -7.22 2.50 -5.79
CA ILE A 110 -6.80 3.25 -4.59
C ILE A 110 -6.93 4.75 -4.83
N GLU A 111 -6.35 5.24 -5.92
CA GLU A 111 -6.40 6.66 -6.28
C GLU A 111 -7.83 7.15 -6.50
N ASN A 112 -8.66 6.34 -7.15
CA ASN A 112 -10.06 6.70 -7.39
C ASN A 112 -10.88 6.85 -6.10
N GLU A 113 -10.71 5.94 -5.14
CA GLU A 113 -11.43 6.02 -3.86
C GLU A 113 -10.97 7.22 -3.02
N ILE A 114 -9.67 7.52 -3.03
CA ILE A 114 -9.14 8.72 -2.36
C ILE A 114 -9.68 9.99 -3.04
N LEU A 115 -9.67 10.07 -4.37
CA LEU A 115 -10.21 11.23 -5.09
C LEU A 115 -11.70 11.45 -4.81
N MET A 116 -12.47 10.37 -4.72
CA MET A 116 -13.88 10.41 -4.33
C MET A 116 -14.08 10.99 -2.93
N SER A 117 -13.21 10.66 -1.96
CA SER A 117 -13.33 11.18 -0.60
C SER A 117 -12.96 12.65 -0.46
N VAL A 118 -11.92 13.10 -1.17
CA VAL A 118 -11.48 14.51 -1.15
C VAL A 118 -12.39 15.42 -2.00
N GLY A 119 -13.46 14.87 -2.59
CA GLY A 119 -14.39 15.62 -3.43
C GLY A 119 -13.78 16.09 -4.76
N GLN A 120 -12.61 15.56 -5.13
CA GLN A 120 -12.01 15.75 -6.44
C GLN A 120 -12.60 14.72 -7.41
N CYS A 121 -13.85 14.96 -7.83
CA CYS A 121 -14.43 14.22 -8.94
C CYS A 121 -13.59 14.46 -10.22
N GLU A 122 -12.58 13.64 -10.46
CA GLU A 122 -12.08 13.44 -11.82
C GLU A 122 -13.14 12.67 -12.59
N VAL A 123 -13.95 13.41 -13.35
CA VAL A 123 -14.74 12.87 -14.47
C VAL A 123 -13.74 12.25 -15.44
N LYS A 124 -13.44 10.96 -15.27
CA LYS A 124 -12.74 10.16 -16.27
C LYS A 124 -13.70 9.95 -17.45
N ASN A 125 -13.65 10.90 -18.39
CA ASN A 125 -14.11 10.71 -19.78
C ASN A 125 -13.27 9.63 -20.46
#